data_AF-A0A522ATV3-F1
#
_entry.id   AF-A0A522ATV3-F1
#
_cell.length_a   1.000
_cell.length_b   1.000
_cell.length_c   1.000
_cell.angle_alpha   90.00
_cell.angle_beta   90.00
_cell.angle_gamma   90.00
#
_symmetry.space_group_name_H-M   'P 1'
#
loop_
_entity.id
_entity.type
_entity.pdbx_description
1 polymer ?
#
loop_
_entity_poly.entity_id
_entity_poly.type
_entity_poly.pdbx_seq_one_letter_code
_entity_poly.pdbx_strand_id
1 'polypeptide(L)' 'MDALPTICAHNLGFPRIGRNRELKWALEAYWRGELDQDQLELRGRELRRRHWELQR' A
#
# COMPACT_ATOMS: atom_id res chain seq x y z
N MET A 1 36.00 21.55 -9.48
CA MET A 1 35.54 20.15 -9.42
C MET A 1 34.03 20.21 -9.39
N ASP A 2 33.40 20.03 -10.54
CA ASP A 2 31.94 20.07 -10.62
C ASP A 2 31.37 18.79 -10.00
N ALA A 3 30.38 18.95 -9.12
CA ALA A 3 29.69 17.83 -8.51
C ALA A 3 28.94 17.04 -9.58
N LEU A 4 29.08 15.71 -9.59
CA LEU A 4 28.29 14.85 -10.45
C LEU A 4 26.80 14.94 -10.07
N PRO A 5 25.88 14.91 -11.05
CA PRO A 5 24.45 15.02 -10.78
C PRO A 5 23.97 13.84 -9.94
N THR A 6 23.12 14.12 -8.94
CA THR A 6 22.45 13.07 -8.17
C THR A 6 21.48 12.32 -9.08
N ILE A 7 21.70 11.01 -9.25
CA ILE A 7 20.79 10.13 -10.00
C ILE A 7 19.64 9.73 -9.07
N CYS A 8 18.40 10.00 -9.47
CA CYS A 8 17.21 9.68 -8.68
C CYS A 8 16.52 8.41 -9.21
N ALA A 9 16.36 7.40 -8.36
CA ALA A 9 15.57 6.21 -8.67
C ALA A 9 14.06 6.50 -8.53
N HIS A 10 13.26 5.97 -9.44
CA HIS A 10 11.80 6.12 -9.44
C HIS A 10 11.12 4.75 -9.55
N ASN A 11 9.97 4.61 -8.89
CA ASN A 11 9.10 3.45 -9.02
C ASN A 11 7.74 3.86 -9.59
N LEU A 12 7.29 3.18 -10.65
CA LEU A 12 6.01 3.45 -11.32
C LEU A 12 4.79 2.97 -10.51
N GLY A 13 4.98 2.04 -9.57
CA GLY A 13 3.88 1.54 -8.76
C GLY A 13 4.29 0.48 -7.73
N PHE A 14 3.41 0.23 -6.78
CA PHE A 14 3.64 -0.76 -5.73
C PHE A 14 2.43 -1.68 -5.55
N PRO A 15 2.62 -3.00 -5.36
CA PRO A 15 1.52 -3.93 -5.15
C PRO A 15 0.64 -3.54 -3.95
N ARG A 16 -0.65 -3.27 -4.21
CA ARG A 16 -1.62 -2.86 -3.18
C ARG A 16 -2.06 -3.97 -2.21
N ILE A 17 -1.80 -5.23 -2.55
CA ILE A 17 -2.44 -6.39 -1.91
C ILE A 17 -1.96 -6.66 -0.48
N GLY A 18 -0.75 -6.22 -0.12
CA GLY A 18 -0.09 -6.49 1.16
C GLY A 18 0.67 -7.82 1.19
N ARG A 19 1.66 -7.94 2.10
CA ARG A 19 2.57 -9.09 2.20
C ARG A 19 1.84 -10.43 2.35
N ASN A 20 0.73 -10.42 3.09
CA ASN A 20 -0.07 -11.61 3.39
C ASN A 20 -1.45 -11.56 2.72
N ARG A 21 -1.56 -10.77 1.65
CA ARG A 21 -2.80 -10.49 0.91
C ARG A 21 -3.88 -9.83 1.76
N GLU A 22 -3.51 -8.98 2.72
CA GLU A 22 -4.45 -8.35 3.65
C GLU A 22 -5.62 -7.63 2.94
N LEU A 23 -5.37 -7.00 1.80
CA LEU A 23 -6.45 -6.32 1.06
C LEU A 23 -7.46 -7.30 0.45
N LYS A 24 -7.01 -8.48 0.00
CA LYS A 24 -7.90 -9.54 -0.51
C LYS A 24 -8.85 -9.97 0.60
N TRP A 25 -8.32 -10.30 1.77
CA TRP A 25 -9.13 -10.80 2.88
C TRP A 25 -10.12 -9.76 3.41
N ALA A 26 -9.69 -8.49 3.53
CA ALA A 26 -10.58 -7.41 3.93
C ALA A 26 -11.70 -7.18 2.92
N LEU A 27 -11.40 -7.21 1.62
CA LEU A 27 -12.40 -7.06 0.57
C LEU A 27 -13.41 -8.21 0.57
N GLU A 28 -12.94 -9.45 0.73
CA GLU A 28 -13.82 -10.62 0.80
C GLU A 28 -14.69 -10.61 2.07
N ALA A 29 -14.17 -10.17 3.21
CA ALA A 29 -14.95 -10.01 4.43
C ALA A 29 -16.04 -8.92 4.28
N TYR A 30 -15.70 -7.81 3.63
CA TYR A 30 -16.67 -6.76 3.31
C TYR A 30 -17.79 -7.28 2.40
N TRP A 31 -17.47 -8.06 1.35
CA TRP A 31 -18.48 -8.68 0.49
C TRP A 31 -19.38 -9.69 1.22
N ARG A 32 -18.87 -10.36 2.26
CA ARG A 32 -19.68 -11.24 3.12
C ARG A 32 -20.49 -10.49 4.19
N GLY A 33 -20.32 -9.17 4.31
CA GLY A 33 -20.95 -8.36 5.37
C GLY A 33 -20.31 -8.54 6.75
N GLU A 34 -19.12 -9.13 6.83
CA GLU A 34 -18.36 -9.38 8.07
C GLU A 34 -17.45 -8.20 8.44
N LEU A 35 -17.27 -7.25 7.52
CA LEU A 35 -16.45 -6.05 7.67
C LEU A 35 -17.27 -4.87 7.14
N ASP A 36 -17.29 -3.75 7.85
CA ASP A 36 -17.95 -2.54 7.36
C ASP A 36 -17.05 -1.75 6.38
N GLN A 37 -17.63 -0.73 5.73
CA GLN A 37 -16.90 0.10 4.77
C GLN A 37 -15.74 0.87 5.43
N ASP A 38 -15.93 1.41 6.62
CA ASP A 38 -14.93 2.22 7.32
C ASP A 38 -13.68 1.39 7.66
N GLN A 39 -13.90 0.14 8.07
CA GLN A 39 -12.87 -0.85 8.34
C GLN A 39 -12.13 -1.28 7.07
N LEU A 40 -12.83 -1.48 5.94
CA LEU A 40 -12.21 -1.76 4.65
C LEU A 40 -11.30 -0.60 4.21
N GLU A 41 -11.79 0.63 4.31
CA GLU A 41 -11.03 1.81 3.94
C GLU A 41 -9.83 2.03 4.87
N LEU A 42 -10.00 1.79 6.17
CA LEU A 42 -8.91 1.85 7.15
C LEU A 42 -7.80 0.86 6.77
N ARG A 43 -8.14 -0.39 6.46
CA ARG A 43 -7.17 -1.39 6.02
C ARG A 43 -6.41 -0.93 4.77
N GLY A 44 -7.12 -0.33 3.82
CA GLY A 44 -6.52 0.27 2.63
C GLY A 44 -5.55 1.41 2.95
N ARG A 45 -5.90 2.30 3.88
CA ARG A 45 -5.04 3.41 4.35
C ARG A 45 -3.76 2.90 5.00
N GLU A 46 -3.86 1.90 5.88
CA GLU A 46 -2.72 1.28 6.55
C GLU A 46 -1.74 0.61 5.58
N LEU A 47 -2.25 -0.07 4.56
CA LEU A 47 -1.43 -0.67 3.51
C LEU A 47 -0.68 0.39 2.70
N ARG A 48 -1.37 1.46 2.26
CA ARG A 48 -0.71 2.56 1.55
C ARG A 48 0.39 3.22 2.38
N ARG A 49 0.13 3.51 3.66
CA ARG A 49 1.12 4.06 4.58
C ARG A 49 2.36 3.17 4.66
N ARG A 50 2.18 1.87 4.94
CA ARG A 50 3.29 0.91 5.02
C ARG A 50 4.09 0.81 3.71
N HIS A 51 3.42 0.84 2.56
CA HIS A 51 4.08 0.74 1.26
C HIS A 51 4.86 2.02 0.89
N TRP A 52 4.37 3.20 1.25
CA TRP A 52 5.14 4.43 1.09
C TRP A 52 6.35 4.47 2.02
N GLU A 53 6.18 4.03 3.26
CA GLU A 53 7.28 3.92 4.21
C GLU A 53 8.42 3.03 3.71
N LEU A 54 8.09 1.94 3.00
CA LEU A 54 9.06 1.02 2.41
C LEU A 54 9.80 1.59 1.19
N GLN A 55 9.22 2.59 0.51
CA GLN A 55 9.78 3.21 -0.70
C GLN A 55 10.56 4.49 -0.41
N ARG A 56 10.66 4.90 0.87
CA ARG A 56 11.46 6.04 1.30
C ARG A 56 12.95 5.70 1.37
#